data_AF-A0A7S2FDE4-F1
#
_entry.id   AF-A0A7S2FDE4-F1
#
_cell.length_a   1.000
_cell.length_b   1.000
_cell.length_c   1.000
_cell.angle_alpha   90.00
_cell.angle_beta   90.00
_cell.angle_gamma   90.00
#
_symmetry.space_group_name_H-M   'P 1'
#
loop_
_entity.id
_entity.type
_entity.pdbx_description
1 polymer ?
#
loop_
_entity_poly.entity_id
_entity_poly.type
_entity_poly.pdbx_seq_one_letter_code
_entity_poly.pdbx_strand_id
1 'polypeptide(L)'
;SLGKLALVFAAARITSPGVFHLVAQEVNRRAAMRESELSLSTENLQDLFFAFGRSGIYNKDCMENLMLRTVSLFDADVTKNRMDPEYCAPVPSATGRLVYAP
;
A
#
# COMPACT_ATOMS: atom_id res chain seq x y z
N SER A 1 -5.49 -1.67 9.41
CA SER A 1 -4.82 -1.60 8.10
C SER A 1 -3.64 -0.64 8.20
N LEU A 2 -2.72 -0.66 7.24
CA LEU A 2 -1.51 0.18 7.23
C LEU A 2 -1.83 1.68 7.31
N GLY A 3 -2.83 2.14 6.53
CA GLY A 3 -3.29 3.54 6.54
C GLY A 3 -3.81 3.99 7.90
N LYS A 4 -4.65 3.17 8.54
CA LYS A 4 -5.20 3.47 9.87
C LYS A 4 -4.13 3.64 10.95
N LEU A 5 -3.05 2.86 10.90
CA LEU A 5 -1.94 3.03 11.83
C LEU A 5 -1.31 4.42 11.65
N ALA A 6 -0.91 4.78 10.43
CA ALA A 6 -0.31 6.08 10.15
C ALA A 6 -1.26 7.24 10.50
N LEU A 7 -2.55 7.08 10.19
CA LEU A 7 -3.60 8.04 10.49
C LEU A 7 -3.73 8.31 12.00
N VAL A 8 -3.70 7.27 12.84
CA VAL A 8 -3.79 7.43 14.31
C VAL A 8 -2.63 8.27 14.84
N PHE A 9 -1.40 8.01 14.40
CA PHE A 9 -0.23 8.81 14.82
C PHE A 9 -0.35 10.26 14.34
N ALA A 10 -0.78 10.47 13.09
CA ALA A 10 -0.97 11.80 12.52
C ALA A 10 -2.10 12.59 13.22
N ALA A 11 -3.24 11.95 13.51
CA ALA A 11 -4.37 12.53 14.20
C ALA A 11 -4.03 12.90 15.65
N ALA A 12 -3.27 12.04 16.34
CA ALA A 12 -2.76 12.27 17.68
C ALA A 12 -1.63 13.33 17.73
N ARG A 13 -1.17 13.84 16.58
CA ARG A 13 -0.02 14.76 16.45
C ARG A 13 1.27 14.19 17.06
N ILE A 14 1.41 12.87 17.04
CA ILE A 14 2.61 12.18 17.52
C ILE A 14 3.56 12.01 16.34
N THR A 15 4.70 12.70 16.39
CA THR A 15 5.77 12.51 15.42
C THR A 15 6.59 11.28 15.81
N SER A 16 6.39 10.18 15.08
CA SER A 16 7.17 8.95 15.26
C SER A 16 7.86 8.55 13.96
N PRO A 17 9.05 9.12 13.66
CA PRO A 17 9.77 8.86 12.41
C PRO A 17 9.97 7.37 12.12
N GLY A 18 10.21 6.55 13.14
CA GLY A 18 10.36 5.11 12.99
C GLY A 18 9.09 4.42 12.46
N VAL A 19 7.90 4.81 12.94
CA VAL A 19 6.63 4.24 12.46
C VAL A 19 6.39 4.62 11.00
N PHE A 20 6.59 5.90 10.65
CA PHE A 20 6.44 6.35 9.26
C PHE A 20 7.47 5.72 8.33
N HIS A 21 8.68 5.43 8.82
CA HIS A 21 9.69 4.70 8.06
C HIS A 21 9.27 3.24 7.79
N LEU A 22 8.74 2.54 8.80
CA LEU A 22 8.22 1.17 8.61
C LEU A 22 7.05 1.12 7.63
N VAL A 23 6.15 2.11 7.70
CA VAL A 23 5.05 2.25 6.74
C VAL A 23 5.59 2.48 5.33
N ALA A 24 6.58 3.36 5.16
CA ALA A 24 7.21 3.62 3.87
C ALA A 24 7.92 2.38 3.30
N GLN A 25 8.65 1.64 4.15
CA GLN A 25 9.28 0.38 3.75
C GLN A 25 8.25 -0.64 3.25
N GLU A 26 7.12 -0.77 3.95
CA GLU A 26 6.07 -1.70 3.55
C GLU A 26 5.43 -1.28 2.22
N VAL A 27 5.13 0.00 2.01
CA VAL A 27 4.61 0.50 0.71
C VAL A 27 5.59 0.20 -0.42
N ASN A 28 6.88 0.49 -0.22
CA ASN A 28 7.92 0.23 -1.21
C ASN A 28 8.10 -1.26 -1.49
N ARG A 29 8.02 -2.11 -0.45
CA ARG A 29 8.07 -3.57 -0.59
C ARG A 29 6.92 -4.09 -1.46
N ARG A 30 5.69 -3.61 -1.24
CA ARG A 30 4.52 -3.98 -2.04
C ARG A 30 4.67 -3.57 -3.50
N ALA A 31 5.23 -2.38 -3.75
CA ALA A 31 5.55 -1.93 -5.11
C ALA A 31 6.63 -2.81 -5.77
N ALA A 32 7.70 -3.15 -5.05
CA ALA A 32 8.78 -3.99 -5.56
C ALA A 32 8.31 -5.42 -5.90
N MET A 33 7.38 -5.97 -5.11
CA MET A 33 6.76 -7.28 -5.39
C MET A 33 5.71 -7.24 -6.48
N ARG A 34 5.42 -6.07 -7.07
CA ARG A 34 4.36 -5.87 -8.06
C ARG A 34 3.01 -6.40 -7.58
N GLU A 35 2.73 -6.26 -6.28
CA GLU A 35 1.39 -6.56 -5.78
C GLU A 35 0.37 -5.72 -6.55
N SER A 36 -0.81 -6.32 -6.83
CA SER A 36 -1.91 -5.67 -7.53
C SER A 36 -2.08 -4.21 -7.12
N GLU A 37 -2.47 -3.37 -8.08
CA GLU A 37 -2.77 -1.95 -7.86
C GLU A 37 -3.86 -1.78 -6.78
N LEU A 38 -4.69 -2.81 -6.60
CA LEU A 38 -5.73 -2.94 -5.57
C LEU A 38 -5.21 -3.36 -4.18
N SER A 39 -3.90 -3.62 -4.00
CA SER A 39 -3.36 -4.11 -2.72
C SER A 39 -3.42 -3.08 -1.59
N LEU A 40 -3.65 -1.82 -1.94
CA LEU A 40 -4.07 -0.77 -1.02
C LEU A 40 -5.44 -0.24 -1.48
N SER A 41 -6.42 -0.27 -0.59
CA SER A 41 -7.71 0.37 -0.85
C SER A 41 -7.56 1.89 -0.98
N THR A 42 -8.51 2.52 -1.67
CA THR A 42 -8.60 3.98 -1.79
C THR A 42 -8.60 4.68 -0.43
N GLU A 43 -9.31 4.12 0.56
CA GLU A 43 -9.28 4.58 1.96
C GLU A 43 -7.86 4.56 2.54
N ASN A 44 -7.12 3.46 2.35
CA ASN A 44 -5.73 3.39 2.85
C ASN A 44 -4.82 4.40 2.16
N LEU A 45 -4.98 4.64 0.86
CA LEU A 45 -4.18 5.63 0.13
C LEU A 45 -4.45 7.04 0.68
N GLN A 46 -5.72 7.41 0.85
CA GLN A 46 -6.11 8.70 1.44
C GLN A 46 -5.54 8.88 2.85
N ASP A 47 -5.66 7.85 3.70
CA ASP A 47 -5.12 7.86 5.06
C ASP A 47 -3.60 8.05 5.07
N LEU A 48 -2.87 7.38 4.17
CA LEU A 48 -1.42 7.48 4.07
C LEU A 48 -1.00 8.88 3.59
N PHE A 49 -1.62 9.41 2.54
CA PHE A 49 -1.33 10.78 2.07
C PHE A 49 -1.55 11.82 3.16
N PHE A 50 -2.68 11.72 3.87
CA PHE A 50 -2.96 12.61 4.99
C PHE A 50 -1.91 12.46 6.09
N ALA A 51 -1.57 11.23 6.47
CA ALA A 51 -0.63 10.98 7.56
C ALA A 51 0.80 11.47 7.25
N PHE A 52 1.31 11.20 6.05
CA PHE A 52 2.64 11.68 5.62
C PHE A 52 2.65 13.21 5.48
N GLY A 53 1.62 13.81 4.88
CA GLY A 53 1.51 15.27 4.76
C GLY A 53 1.40 15.96 6.13
N ARG A 54 0.61 15.40 7.05
CA ARG A 54 0.40 15.99 8.39
C ARG A 54 1.62 15.87 9.29
N SER A 55 2.36 14.78 9.19
CA SER A 55 3.55 14.51 10.02
C SER A 55 4.81 15.24 9.55
N GLY A 56 4.84 15.69 8.28
CA GLY A 56 6.00 16.36 7.68
C GLY A 56 7.20 15.43 7.46
N ILE A 57 7.02 14.12 7.62
CA ILE A 57 8.03 13.11 7.37
C ILE A 57 7.87 12.67 5.93
N TYR A 58 8.84 12.99 5.07
CA TYR A 58 8.76 12.67 3.64
C TYR A 58 9.72 11.55 3.26
N ASN A 59 9.20 10.55 2.57
CA ASN A 59 9.98 9.53 1.89
C ASN A 59 9.64 9.57 0.39
N LYS A 60 10.59 9.98 -0.45
CA LYS A 60 10.37 10.21 -1.88
C LYS A 60 9.79 8.98 -2.58
N ASP A 61 10.45 7.83 -2.40
CA ASP A 61 10.07 6.58 -3.07
C ASP A 61 8.67 6.12 -2.66
N CYS A 62 8.34 6.24 -1.37
CA CYS A 62 6.99 5.93 -0.87
C CYS A 62 5.94 6.83 -1.53
N MET A 63 6.16 8.14 -1.58
CA MET A 63 5.21 9.08 -2.16
C MET A 63 5.02 8.84 -3.66
N GLU A 64 6.10 8.53 -4.38
CA GLU A 64 6.04 8.16 -5.80
C GLU A 64 5.23 6.89 -6.01
N ASN A 65 5.48 5.85 -5.21
CA ASN A 65 4.71 4.59 -5.26
C ASN A 65 3.24 4.77 -4.90
N LEU A 66 2.91 5.61 -3.92
CA LEU A 66 1.53 5.95 -3.58
C LEU A 66 0.84 6.70 -4.74
N MET A 67 1.54 7.62 -5.39
CA MET A 67 1.01 8.37 -6.55
C MET A 67 0.78 7.46 -7.75
N LEU A 68 1.73 6.59 -8.10
CA LEU A 68 1.57 5.63 -9.18
C LEU A 68 0.34 4.74 -8.96
N ARG A 69 0.17 4.20 -7.75
CA ARG A 69 -1.01 3.40 -7.39
C ARG A 69 -2.31 4.19 -7.48
N THR A 70 -2.28 5.46 -7.08
CA THR A 70 -3.47 6.33 -7.16
C THR A 70 -3.87 6.55 -8.61
N VAL A 71 -2.92 6.87 -9.49
CA VAL A 71 -3.17 7.04 -10.93
C VAL A 71 -3.72 5.74 -11.53
N SER A 72 -3.06 4.62 -11.25
CA SER A 72 -3.53 3.30 -11.68
C SER A 72 -4.98 3.01 -11.26
N LEU A 73 -5.39 3.37 -10.03
CA LEU A 73 -6.77 3.20 -9.57
C LEU A 73 -7.77 4.12 -10.27
N PHE A 74 -7.37 5.33 -10.65
CA PHE A 74 -8.23 6.25 -11.39
C PHE A 74 -8.36 5.88 -12.86
N ASP A 75 -7.29 5.34 -13.46
CA ASP A 75 -7.29 4.85 -14.84
C ASP A 75 -7.83 3.42 -14.97
N ALA A 76 -7.88 2.67 -13.86
CA ALA A 76 -8.46 1.34 -13.83
C ALA A 76 -9.96 1.41 -14.14
N ASP A 77 -10.32 0.86 -15.30
CA ASP A 77 -11.70 0.57 -15.68
C ASP A 77 -12.43 -0.10 -14.50
N VAL A 78 -13.51 0.51 -14.02
CA VAL A 78 -14.26 0.12 -12.81
C VAL A 78 -14.73 -1.34 -12.88
N THR A 79 -14.81 -1.90 -14.09
CA THR A 79 -15.12 -3.32 -14.37
C THR A 79 -14.02 -4.31 -13.94
N LYS A 80 -12.76 -3.85 -13.78
CA LYS A 80 -11.62 -4.66 -13.31
C LYS A 80 -11.54 -4.80 -11.78
N ASN A 81 -12.45 -4.19 -11.03
CA ASN A 81 -12.54 -4.32 -9.57
C ASN A 81 -12.96 -5.71 -9.08
N ARG A 82 -13.26 -6.65 -9.99
CA ARG A 82 -13.35 -8.06 -9.64
C ARG A 82 -11.93 -8.61 -9.59
N MET A 83 -11.41 -8.81 -8.37
CA MET A 83 -10.32 -9.78 -8.16
C MET A 83 -10.81 -11.10 -8.77
N ASP A 84 -10.24 -11.47 -9.89
CA ASP A 84 -10.55 -12.73 -10.55
C ASP A 84 -9.99 -13.85 -9.65
N PRO A 85 -10.83 -14.77 -9.12
CA PRO A 85 -10.41 -15.77 -8.13
C PRO A 85 -9.21 -16.61 -8.55
N GLU A 86 -8.97 -16.73 -9.86
CA GLU A 86 -7.83 -17.45 -10.43
C GLU A 86 -6.48 -16.76 -10.17
N TYR A 87 -6.44 -15.42 -10.02
CA TYR A 87 -5.22 -14.68 -9.68
C TYR A 87 -4.88 -14.77 -8.19
N CYS A 88 -5.88 -15.03 -7.34
CA CYS A 88 -5.70 -15.28 -5.91
C CYS A 88 -5.38 -16.75 -5.58
N ALA A 89 -5.18 -17.61 -6.59
CA ALA A 89 -4.89 -19.02 -6.37
C ALA A 89 -3.48 -19.20 -5.77
N PRO A 90 -3.30 -20.06 -4.75
CA PRO A 90 -2.00 -20.32 -4.17
C PRO A 90 -1.10 -21.08 -5.15
N VAL A 91 0.08 -20.52 -5.41
CA VAL A 91 1.13 -21.08 -6.27
C VAL A 91 2.16 -21.78 -5.40
N PRO A 92 2.63 -22.99 -5.76
CA PRO A 92 3.68 -23.67 -5.02
C PRO A 92 5.02 -22.93 -5.14
N SER A 93 5.63 -22.57 -4.00
CA SER A 93 7.00 -22.03 -3.96
C SER A 93 8.06 -23.11 -4.18
N ALA A 94 9.31 -22.67 -4.36
CA ALA A 94 10.48 -23.55 -4.42
C ALA A 94 10.66 -24.48 -3.21
N THR A 95 9.98 -24.21 -2.08
CA THR A 95 9.99 -25.06 -0.88
C THR A 95 8.80 -26.03 -0.81
N GLY A 96 7.95 -26.07 -1.84
CA GLY A 96 6.70 -26.85 -1.87
C GLY A 96 5.56 -26.22 -1.06
N ARG A 97 5.82 -25.12 -0.37
CA ARG A 97 4.80 -24.38 0.39
C ARG A 97 3.95 -23.54 -0.57
N LEU A 98 2.63 -23.66 -0.46
CA LEU A 98 1.67 -22.84 -1.19
C LEU A 98 1.80 -21.37 -0.75
N VAL A 99 1.95 -20.48 -1.72
CA VAL A 99 2.05 -19.04 -1.53
C VAL A 99 0.98 -18.39 -2.40
N TYR A 100 0.12 -17.57 -1.82
CA TYR A 100 -0.87 -16.83 -2.60
C TYR A 100 -0.12 -15.96 -3.63
N ALA A 101 -0.41 -16.18 -4.92
CA ALA A 101 0.10 -15.29 -5.96
C ALA A 101 -0.47 -13.88 -5.75
N PRO A 102 0.31 -12.83 -6.09
CA PRO A 102 -0.14 -11.44 -6.03
C PRO A 102 -1.26 -11.13 -7.02
#